data_AF-B8GN49-F1
#
_entry.id   AF-B8GN49-F1
#
_cell.length_a   1.000
_cell.length_b   1.000
_cell.length_c   1.000
_cell.angle_alpha   90.00
_cell.angle_beta   90.00
_cell.angle_gamma   90.00
#
_symmetry.space_group_name_H-M   'P 1'
#
loop_
_entity.id
_entity.type
_entity.pdbx_description
1 polymer ?
#
loop_
_entity_poly.entity_id
_entity_poly.type
_entity_poly.pdbx_seq_one_letter_code
_entity_poly.pdbx_strand_id
1 'polypeptide(L)'
;MSEAWKKLDLEGAGLQRLNMTLAQEMKRRPMAYGLLVLFPLGLHRFYLAERRGGFVYPGLSLLGLVLALTLAPVWILAGLVPALLFAAFDLVWIDRRVTAYNKALRMQHFLKPGTRPPQGFRGRYTDDDAGLDEYVRIKESERAGHQPVGKDADETGRKHIPSFNEQEAMLRELTRTNKGRKNK
;
A
#
# COMPACT_ATOMS: atom_id res chain seq x y z
N MET A 1 6.93 -6.53 -18.38
CA MET A 1 6.47 -6.28 -16.99
C MET A 1 7.19 -7.25 -16.07
N SER A 2 7.75 -6.80 -14.95
CA SER A 2 8.53 -7.69 -14.07
C SER A 2 7.61 -8.69 -13.36
N GLU A 3 7.99 -9.97 -13.33
CA GLU A 3 7.25 -11.05 -12.66
C GLU A 3 7.32 -10.99 -11.12
N ALA A 4 7.43 -9.79 -10.55
CA ALA A 4 7.51 -9.56 -9.12
C ALA A 4 6.26 -10.09 -8.38
N TRP A 5 5.12 -10.15 -9.07
CA TRP A 5 3.88 -10.70 -8.52
C TRP A 5 3.95 -12.20 -8.24
N LYS A 6 4.76 -12.97 -8.98
CA LYS A 6 4.94 -14.42 -8.73
C LYS A 6 5.70 -14.72 -7.44
N LYS A 7 6.39 -13.70 -6.90
CA LYS A 7 7.15 -13.78 -5.64
C LYS A 7 6.40 -13.18 -4.46
N LEU A 8 5.15 -12.75 -4.66
CA LEU A 8 4.30 -12.28 -3.57
C LEU A 8 3.91 -13.46 -2.71
N ASP A 9 4.38 -13.43 -1.47
CA ASP A 9 4.14 -14.46 -0.50
C ASP A 9 3.49 -13.87 0.74
N LEU A 10 2.39 -14.46 1.17
CA LEU A 10 1.48 -13.90 2.19
C LEU A 10 1.55 -14.66 3.53
N GLU A 11 2.60 -15.46 3.73
CA GLU A 11 2.93 -16.16 4.99
C GLU A 11 1.77 -17.01 5.58
N GLY A 12 0.75 -17.35 4.77
CA GLY A 12 -0.47 -18.05 5.24
C GLY A 12 -1.35 -17.25 6.23
N ALA A 13 -0.93 -16.06 6.64
CA ALA A 13 -1.58 -15.19 7.63
C ALA A 13 -2.75 -14.37 7.05
N GLY A 14 -2.94 -14.39 5.73
CA GLY A 14 -3.90 -13.57 5.01
C GLY A 14 -3.43 -12.13 4.83
N LEU A 15 -3.85 -11.50 3.72
CA LEU A 15 -3.52 -10.11 3.36
C LEU A 15 -3.81 -9.11 4.49
N GLN A 16 -4.85 -9.37 5.29
CA GLN A 16 -5.27 -8.48 6.38
C GLN A 16 -4.22 -8.38 7.48
N ARG A 17 -3.65 -9.50 7.92
CA ARG A 17 -2.63 -9.50 8.98
C ARG A 17 -1.33 -8.85 8.51
N LEU A 18 -0.89 -9.14 7.28
CA LEU A 18 0.29 -8.52 6.68
C LEU A 18 0.11 -7.00 6.55
N ASN A 19 -1.08 -6.53 6.16
CA ASN A 19 -1.40 -5.11 6.11
C ASN A 19 -1.40 -4.45 7.51
N MET A 20 -1.87 -5.14 8.54
CA MET A 20 -1.80 -4.64 9.93
C MET A 20 -0.36 -4.49 10.41
N THR A 21 0.48 -5.50 10.22
CA THR A 21 1.91 -5.45 10.58
C THR A 21 2.63 -4.33 9.82
N LEU A 22 2.39 -4.24 8.51
CA LEU A 22 2.97 -3.18 7.69
C LEU A 22 2.54 -1.78 8.18
N ALA A 23 1.27 -1.58 8.50
CA ALA A 23 0.75 -0.30 8.98
C ALA A 23 1.35 0.12 10.33
N GLN A 24 1.69 -0.85 11.19
CA GLN A 24 2.35 -0.60 12.49
C GLN A 24 3.82 -0.18 12.32
N GLU A 25 4.54 -0.76 11.36
CA GLU A 25 5.96 -0.50 11.14
C GLU A 25 6.25 0.75 10.29
N MET A 26 5.25 1.23 9.54
CA MET A 26 5.39 2.40 8.68
C MET A 26 5.73 3.67 9.46
N LYS A 27 6.66 4.46 8.91
CA LYS A 27 7.07 5.74 9.47
C LYS A 27 6.05 6.82 9.13
N ARG A 28 5.74 7.67 10.12
CA ARG A 28 4.76 8.75 10.02
C ARG A 28 5.47 10.09 9.85
N ARG A 29 5.01 10.88 8.88
CA ARG A 29 5.48 12.27 8.66
C ARG A 29 5.40 13.15 9.91
N PRO A 30 4.26 13.26 10.62
CA PRO A 30 4.18 14.14 11.79
C PRO A 30 5.16 13.75 12.89
N MET A 31 5.46 12.46 13.05
CA MET A 31 6.45 11.99 14.01
C MET A 31 7.88 12.38 13.59
N ALA A 32 8.22 12.28 12.31
CA ALA A 32 9.52 12.71 11.81
C ALA A 32 9.75 14.22 11.99
N TYR A 33 8.74 15.05 11.67
CA TYR A 33 8.81 16.50 11.92
C TYR A 33 8.80 16.84 13.41
N GLY A 34 8.01 16.13 14.23
CA GLY A 34 8.02 16.32 15.69
C GLY A 34 9.39 16.02 16.30
N LEU A 35 10.06 14.96 15.85
CA LEU A 35 11.42 14.63 16.29
C LEU A 35 12.47 15.62 15.79
N LEU A 36 12.23 16.31 14.66
CA LEU A 36 13.14 17.34 14.15
C LEU A 36 13.19 18.57 15.08
N VAL A 37 12.15 18.84 15.87
CA VAL A 37 12.21 19.91 16.89
C VAL A 37 13.35 19.65 17.89
N LEU A 38 13.64 18.37 18.15
CA LEU A 38 14.77 17.92 18.95
C LEU A 38 16.00 17.58 18.08
N PHE A 39 16.21 18.34 17.00
CA PHE A 39 17.32 18.09 16.06
C PHE A 39 18.71 17.98 16.72
N PRO A 40 19.07 18.66 17.83
CA PRO A 40 20.40 18.49 18.42
C PRO A 40 20.71 17.04 18.82
N LEU A 41 19.68 16.25 19.10
CA LEU A 41 19.79 14.83 19.45
C LEU A 41 19.83 13.90 18.22
N GLY A 42 19.51 14.40 17.02
CA GLY A 42 19.48 13.61 15.78
C GLY A 42 18.36 12.56 15.71
N LEU A 43 17.37 12.63 16.60
CA LEU A 43 16.32 11.60 16.75
C LEU A 43 15.50 11.38 15.48
N HIS A 44 15.25 12.43 14.69
CA HIS A 44 14.51 12.32 13.43
C HIS A 44 15.24 11.44 12.41
N ARG A 45 16.58 11.48 12.36
CA ARG A 45 17.35 10.62 11.47
C ARG A 45 17.46 9.18 11.97
N PHE A 46 17.61 8.99 13.29
CA PHE A 46 17.54 7.64 13.88
C PHE A 46 16.17 6.98 13.63
N TYR A 47 15.09 7.75 13.76
CA TYR A 47 13.73 7.27 13.46
C TYR A 47 13.58 6.80 12.01
N LEU A 48 14.24 7.47 11.06
CA LEU A 48 14.29 7.13 9.64
C LEU A 48 15.37 6.10 9.28
N ALA A 49 15.96 5.43 10.28
CA ALA A 49 17.02 4.42 10.16
C ALA A 49 18.32 4.91 9.49
N GLU A 50 18.57 6.22 9.46
CA GLU A 50 19.76 6.82 8.88
C GLU A 50 20.83 7.05 9.96
N ARG A 51 21.48 5.96 10.41
CA ARG A 51 22.43 5.98 11.55
C ARG A 51 23.55 7.00 11.39
N ARG A 52 24.19 7.04 10.22
CA ARG A 52 25.33 7.93 9.95
C ARG A 52 24.93 9.40 10.09
N GLY A 53 23.79 9.78 9.50
CA GLY A 53 23.25 11.13 9.63
C GLY A 53 22.79 11.44 11.06
N GLY A 54 22.24 10.45 11.77
CA GLY A 54 21.82 10.57 13.17
C GLY A 54 22.94 11.01 14.11
N PHE A 55 24.18 10.56 13.89
CA PHE A 55 25.33 10.96 14.69
C PHE A 55 25.90 12.35 14.37
N VAL A 56 25.56 12.93 13.22
CA VAL A 56 26.05 14.27 12.83
C VAL A 56 25.58 15.33 13.82
N TYR A 57 24.30 15.28 14.20
CA TYR A 57 23.71 16.24 15.13
C TYR A 57 24.33 16.22 16.53
N PRO A 58 24.36 15.09 17.26
CA PRO A 58 25.01 15.05 18.57
C PRO A 58 26.50 15.33 18.46
N GLY A 59 27.17 14.96 17.35
CA GLY A 59 28.55 15.33 17.09
C GLY A 59 28.77 16.84 16.99
N LEU A 60 27.93 17.55 16.22
CA LEU A 60 27.97 19.01 16.10
C LEU A 60 27.60 19.71 17.41
N SER A 61 26.59 19.21 18.13
CA SER A 61 26.21 19.74 19.44
C SER A 61 27.32 19.57 20.48
N LEU A 62 27.95 18.39 20.54
CA LEU A 62 29.07 18.12 21.43
C LEU A 62 30.28 18.98 21.06
N LEU A 63 30.60 19.11 19.77
CA LEU A 63 31.68 19.96 19.29
C LEU A 63 31.47 21.42 19.71
N GLY A 64 30.27 21.97 19.46
CA GLY A 64 29.94 23.34 19.85
C GLY A 64 30.04 23.55 21.37
N LEU A 65 29.58 22.58 22.17
CA LEU A 65 29.68 22.63 23.63
C LEU A 65 31.14 22.61 24.10
N VAL A 66 31.96 21.70 23.57
CA VAL A 66 33.38 21.58 23.94
C VAL A 66 34.13 22.88 23.61
N LEU A 67 33.92 23.43 22.41
CA LEU A 67 34.58 24.69 22.03
C LEU A 67 34.10 25.87 22.88
N ALA A 68 32.80 25.91 23.21
CA ALA A 68 32.25 26.96 24.06
C ALA A 68 32.83 26.96 25.48
N LEU A 69 33.07 25.76 26.03
CA LEU A 69 33.62 25.57 27.37
C LEU A 69 35.14 25.76 27.44
N THR A 70 35.87 25.49 26.34
CA THR A 70 37.35 25.50 26.32
C THR A 70 37.95 26.81 25.80
N LEU A 71 37.29 27.49 24.87
CA LEU A 71 37.81 28.71 24.24
C LEU A 71 37.04 29.94 24.69
N ALA A 72 35.76 30.01 24.33
CA ALA A 72 34.85 31.11 24.69
C ALA A 72 33.40 30.76 24.30
N PRO A 73 32.37 31.30 25.00
CA PRO A 73 30.97 30.95 24.73
C PRO A 73 30.50 31.16 23.28
N VAL A 74 31.09 32.14 22.56
CA VAL A 74 30.76 32.43 21.15
C VAL A 74 30.99 31.22 20.23
N TRP A 75 31.91 30.31 20.60
CA TRP A 75 32.21 29.13 19.80
C TRP A 75 31.10 28.08 19.78
N ILE A 76 30.05 28.23 20.60
CA ILE A 76 28.82 27.41 20.46
C ILE A 76 28.23 27.50 19.05
N LEU A 77 28.42 28.65 18.38
CA LEU A 77 27.96 28.90 17.02
C LEU A 77 28.61 27.96 16.00
N ALA A 78 29.83 27.49 16.26
CA ALA A 78 30.53 26.56 15.37
C ALA A 78 29.83 25.19 15.27
N GLY A 79 29.12 24.78 16.32
CA GLY A 79 28.24 23.60 16.29
C GLY A 79 26.81 23.94 15.86
N LEU A 80 26.28 25.04 16.37
CA LEU A 80 24.87 25.41 16.18
C LEU A 80 24.54 25.79 14.74
N VAL A 81 25.37 26.63 14.08
CA VAL A 81 25.09 27.11 12.71
C VAL A 81 25.06 25.95 11.72
N PRO A 82 26.05 25.05 11.65
CA PRO A 82 25.98 23.89 10.77
C PRO A 82 24.78 22.98 11.10
N ALA A 83 24.47 22.77 12.38
CA ALA A 83 23.35 21.93 12.78
C ALA A 83 21.99 22.50 12.31
N LEU A 84 21.81 23.82 12.38
CA LEU A 84 20.63 24.51 11.84
C LEU A 84 20.54 24.40 10.32
N LEU A 85 21.65 24.56 9.60
CA LEU A 85 21.69 24.38 8.14
C LEU A 85 21.31 22.95 7.74
N PHE A 86 21.82 21.94 8.46
CA PHE A 86 21.43 20.55 8.25
C PHE A 86 19.95 20.28 8.58
N ALA A 87 19.42 20.89 9.65
CA ALA A 87 18.01 20.78 10.00
C ALA A 87 17.11 21.40 8.92
N ALA A 88 17.49 22.56 8.37
CA ALA A 88 16.80 23.20 7.26
C ALA A 88 16.84 22.34 5.99
N PHE A 89 17.98 21.73 5.69
CA PHE A 89 18.09 20.73 4.63
C PHE A 89 17.14 19.55 4.88
N ASP A 90 17.11 19.02 6.10
CA ASP A 90 16.24 17.88 6.44
C ASP A 90 14.75 18.20 6.30
N LEU A 91 14.29 19.44 6.52
CA LEU A 91 12.89 19.83 6.26
C LEU A 91 12.45 19.53 4.83
N VAL A 92 13.32 19.75 3.84
CA VAL A 92 13.02 19.51 2.42
C VAL A 92 13.07 18.01 2.09
N TRP A 93 13.88 17.23 2.83
CA TRP A 93 14.16 15.83 2.50
C TRP A 93 13.41 14.80 3.34
N ILE A 94 12.82 15.17 4.48
CA ILE A 94 12.09 14.26 5.37
C ILE A 94 10.99 13.51 4.62
N ASP A 95 10.18 14.19 3.81
CA ASP A 95 9.08 13.55 3.08
C ASP A 95 9.58 12.50 2.08
N ARG A 96 10.68 12.80 1.38
CA ARG A 96 11.33 11.87 0.46
C ARG A 96 11.87 10.65 1.21
N ARG A 97 12.51 10.85 2.36
CA ARG A 97 13.07 9.76 3.19
C ARG A 97 11.98 8.88 3.78
N VAL A 98 10.90 9.46 4.32
CA VAL A 98 9.74 8.71 4.80
C VAL A 98 9.15 7.85 3.68
N THR A 99 8.99 8.44 2.48
CA THR A 99 8.46 7.73 1.32
C THR A 99 9.37 6.59 0.88
N ALA A 100 10.67 6.84 0.80
CA ALA A 100 11.67 5.83 0.44
C ALA A 100 11.70 4.68 1.45
N TYR A 101 11.70 4.99 2.75
CA TYR A 101 11.66 3.99 3.83
C TYR A 101 10.39 3.14 3.75
N ASN A 102 9.22 3.78 3.67
CA ASN A 102 7.95 3.05 3.61
C ASN A 102 7.82 2.23 2.33
N LYS A 103 8.41 2.67 1.21
CA LYS A 103 8.50 1.88 -0.02
C LYS A 103 9.39 0.65 0.17
N ALA A 104 10.57 0.82 0.74
CA ALA A 104 11.48 -0.29 1.03
C ALA A 104 10.84 -1.32 1.99
N LEU A 105 10.14 -0.84 3.03
CA LEU A 105 9.41 -1.67 3.98
C LEU A 105 8.34 -2.53 3.30
N ARG A 106 7.54 -1.93 2.41
CA ARG A 106 6.56 -2.68 1.61
C ARG A 106 7.23 -3.76 0.77
N MET A 107 8.30 -3.40 0.06
CA MET A 107 9.04 -4.37 -0.73
C MET A 107 9.57 -5.53 0.11
N GLN A 108 10.07 -5.25 1.31
CA GLN A 108 10.55 -6.28 2.22
C GLN A 108 9.45 -7.22 2.70
N HIS A 109 8.25 -6.72 3.01
CA HIS A 109 7.14 -7.57 3.44
C HIS A 109 6.52 -8.37 2.29
N PHE A 110 6.43 -7.78 1.10
CA PHE A 110 5.76 -8.40 -0.04
C PHE A 110 6.67 -9.28 -0.92
N LEU A 111 8.00 -9.10 -0.88
CA LEU A 111 8.94 -9.84 -1.73
C LEU A 111 9.81 -10.85 -0.96
N LYS A 112 9.40 -11.25 0.26
CA LYS A 112 10.07 -12.30 1.03
C LYS A 112 9.88 -13.66 0.32
N PRO A 113 10.96 -14.34 -0.08
CA PRO A 113 10.85 -15.72 -0.54
C PRO A 113 10.77 -16.67 0.66
N GLY A 114 9.83 -17.61 0.70
CA GLY A 114 10.01 -18.80 1.54
C GLY A 114 8.78 -19.53 2.08
N THR A 115 7.56 -19.07 1.90
CA THR A 115 6.38 -19.77 2.39
C THR A 115 5.89 -20.74 1.33
N ARG A 116 5.85 -22.02 1.73
CA ARG A 116 5.22 -23.06 0.93
C ARG A 116 3.71 -22.84 0.97
N PRO A 117 3.01 -22.96 -0.16
CA PRO A 117 1.55 -22.92 -0.15
C PRO A 117 1.00 -24.01 0.81
N PRO A 118 -0.17 -23.79 1.45
CA PRO A 118 -0.76 -24.76 2.36
C PRO A 118 -0.84 -26.16 1.75
N GLN A 119 -0.70 -27.22 2.56
CA GLN A 119 -0.85 -28.60 2.08
C GLN A 119 -2.23 -28.75 1.42
N GLY A 120 -2.25 -29.17 0.15
CA GLY A 120 -3.48 -29.29 -0.64
C GLY A 120 -3.94 -28.02 -1.35
N PHE A 121 -3.17 -26.93 -1.30
CA PHE A 121 -3.43 -25.75 -2.13
C PHE A 121 -3.20 -26.10 -3.61
N ARG A 122 -4.28 -26.49 -4.28
CA ARG A 122 -4.37 -26.46 -5.74
C ARG A 122 -4.56 -24.99 -6.10
N GLY A 123 -3.52 -24.33 -6.57
CA GLY A 123 -3.66 -23.00 -7.15
C GLY A 123 -4.75 -23.00 -8.23
N ARG A 124 -5.19 -21.82 -8.68
CA ARG A 124 -5.86 -21.77 -9.99
C ARG A 124 -4.81 -22.18 -11.01
N TYR A 125 -4.91 -23.41 -11.51
CA TYR A 125 -4.26 -23.78 -12.74
C TYR A 125 -4.80 -22.83 -13.82
N THR A 126 -4.00 -21.83 -14.19
CA THR A 126 -3.96 -21.41 -15.59
C THR A 126 -3.06 -22.42 -16.29
N ASP A 127 -3.48 -23.68 -16.29
CA ASP A 127 -2.99 -24.58 -17.32
C ASP A 127 -3.72 -24.15 -18.58
N ASP A 128 -2.91 -23.94 -19.61
CA ASP A 128 -3.24 -23.58 -20.97
C ASP A 128 -3.37 -22.08 -21.25
N ASP A 129 -2.38 -21.58 -21.99
CA ASP A 129 -2.48 -20.41 -22.87
C ASP A 129 -3.76 -20.47 -23.76
N ALA A 130 -4.40 -21.64 -23.90
CA ALA A 130 -5.71 -21.81 -24.54
C ALA A 130 -6.87 -21.09 -23.81
N GLY A 131 -6.83 -20.95 -22.49
CA GLY A 131 -7.92 -20.35 -21.72
C GLY A 131 -7.93 -18.81 -21.76
N LEU A 132 -6.78 -18.20 -22.01
CA LEU A 132 -6.63 -16.74 -22.09
C LEU A 132 -7.21 -16.20 -23.40
N ASP A 133 -6.94 -16.88 -24.52
CA ASP A 133 -7.51 -16.53 -25.82
C ASP A 133 -9.03 -16.78 -25.85
N GLU A 134 -9.50 -17.88 -25.25
CA GLU A 134 -10.94 -18.14 -25.11
C GLU A 134 -11.62 -17.08 -24.24
N TYR A 135 -11.00 -16.65 -23.15
CA TYR A 135 -11.50 -15.60 -22.28
C TYR A 135 -11.53 -14.22 -22.96
N VAL A 136 -10.47 -13.86 -23.70
CA VAL A 136 -10.41 -12.63 -24.50
C VAL A 136 -11.51 -12.65 -25.56
N ARG A 137 -11.69 -13.76 -26.27
CA ARG A 137 -12.73 -13.93 -27.29
C ARG A 137 -14.14 -13.83 -26.74
N ILE A 138 -14.40 -14.44 -25.58
CA ILE A 138 -15.68 -14.30 -24.87
C ILE A 138 -15.91 -12.84 -24.49
N LYS A 139 -14.91 -12.14 -23.93
CA LYS A 139 -15.04 -10.73 -23.55
C LYS A 139 -15.19 -9.78 -24.73
N GLU A 140 -14.55 -10.07 -25.85
CA GLU A 140 -14.74 -9.32 -27.10
C GLU A 140 -16.13 -9.58 -27.68
N SER A 141 -16.67 -10.78 -27.54
CA SER A 141 -18.07 -11.09 -27.94
C SER A 141 -19.13 -10.48 -27.03
N GLU A 142 -18.80 -10.20 -25.76
CA GLU A 142 -19.65 -9.47 -24.81
C GLU A 142 -19.57 -7.94 -24.99
N ARG A 143 -18.61 -7.44 -25.79
CA ARG A 143 -18.50 -6.01 -26.10
C ARG A 143 -19.66 -5.62 -27.01
N ALA A 144 -20.44 -4.62 -26.59
CA ALA A 144 -21.69 -4.22 -27.23
C ALA A 144 -21.56 -4.08 -28.76
N GLY A 145 -22.25 -4.95 -29.51
CA GLY A 145 -22.33 -4.88 -30.98
C GLY A 145 -22.26 -6.22 -31.72
N HIS A 146 -21.87 -7.33 -31.09
CA HIS A 146 -21.80 -8.64 -31.75
C HIS A 146 -22.83 -9.62 -31.17
N GLN A 147 -23.58 -10.32 -32.04
CA GLN A 147 -24.34 -11.50 -31.64
C GLN A 147 -23.38 -12.65 -31.37
N PRO A 148 -23.60 -13.47 -30.32
CA PRO A 148 -22.75 -14.62 -30.06
C PRO A 148 -22.86 -15.61 -31.23
N VAL A 149 -21.71 -15.91 -31.85
CA VAL A 149 -21.63 -16.89 -32.92
C VAL A 149 -21.68 -18.29 -32.31
N GLY A 150 -22.78 -18.98 -32.56
CA GLY A 150 -22.89 -20.44 -32.51
C GLY A 150 -22.98 -21.05 -31.10
N LYS A 151 -24.22 -21.33 -30.68
CA LYS A 151 -24.54 -22.65 -30.10
C LYS A 151 -26.04 -22.86 -30.17
N ASP A 152 -26.38 -23.96 -30.82
CA ASP A 152 -27.71 -24.46 -31.05
C ASP A 152 -28.56 -24.47 -29.77
N ALA A 153 -29.84 -24.21 -29.98
CA ALA A 153 -30.89 -24.50 -29.02
C ALA A 153 -30.85 -26.00 -28.69
N ASP A 154 -30.45 -26.37 -27.48
CA ASP A 154 -31.35 -27.01 -26.51
C ASP A 154 -30.65 -27.32 -25.19
N GLU A 155 -31.47 -27.43 -24.14
CA GLU A 155 -31.17 -28.09 -22.87
C GLU A 155 -30.02 -27.54 -21.99
N THR A 156 -30.38 -26.61 -21.11
CA THR A 156 -30.28 -26.77 -19.63
C THR A 156 -30.51 -25.42 -18.94
N GLY A 157 -31.73 -25.21 -18.41
CA GLY A 157 -31.99 -24.44 -17.18
C GLY A 157 -31.32 -23.09 -16.94
N ARG A 158 -30.96 -22.32 -17.98
CA ARG A 158 -30.39 -20.97 -17.80
C ARG A 158 -31.50 -20.06 -17.33
N LYS A 159 -31.51 -19.76 -16.02
CA LYS A 159 -32.30 -18.67 -15.42
C LYS A 159 -32.06 -17.42 -16.27
N HIS A 160 -33.06 -17.07 -17.09
CA HIS A 160 -33.06 -15.82 -17.83
C HIS A 160 -32.91 -14.70 -16.80
N ILE A 161 -31.79 -13.96 -16.88
CA ILE A 161 -31.58 -12.79 -16.05
C ILE A 161 -32.45 -11.69 -16.68
N PRO A 162 -33.49 -11.21 -15.98
CA PRO A 162 -34.41 -10.25 -16.56
C PRO A 162 -33.68 -8.98 -16.99
N SER A 163 -34.09 -8.41 -18.11
CA SER A 163 -33.57 -7.13 -18.58
C SER A 163 -33.86 -6.02 -17.56
N PHE A 164 -33.14 -4.89 -17.64
CA PHE A 164 -33.31 -3.79 -16.70
C PHE A 164 -34.76 -3.28 -16.63
N ASN A 165 -35.46 -3.25 -17.77
CA ASN A 165 -36.87 -2.86 -17.84
C ASN A 165 -37.79 -3.86 -17.12
N GLU A 166 -37.50 -5.16 -17.19
CA GLU A 166 -38.24 -6.21 -16.49
C GLU A 166 -37.96 -6.18 -14.98
N GLN A 167 -36.73 -5.86 -14.58
CA GLN A 167 -36.39 -5.66 -13.17
C GLN A 167 -37.12 -4.45 -12.58
N GLU A 168 -37.22 -3.35 -13.33
CA GLU A 168 -37.97 -2.17 -12.90
C GLU A 168 -39.48 -2.45 -12.81
N ALA A 169 -40.03 -3.22 -13.76
CA ALA A 169 -41.42 -3.67 -13.73
C ALA A 169 -41.70 -4.56 -12.50
N MET A 170 -40.81 -5.52 -12.20
CA MET A 170 -40.91 -6.37 -11.00
C MET A 170 -40.84 -5.56 -9.71
N LEU A 171 -39.95 -4.57 -9.62
CA LEU A 171 -39.86 -3.67 -8.46
C LEU A 171 -41.15 -2.87 -8.27
N ARG A 172 -41.75 -2.36 -9.36
CA ARG A 172 -43.03 -1.64 -9.30
C ARG A 172 -44.17 -2.55 -8.82
N GLU A 173 -44.22 -3.81 -9.27
CA GLU A 173 -45.22 -4.77 -8.80
C GLU A 173 -45.06 -5.16 -7.33
N LEU A 174 -43.83 -5.42 -6.87
CA LEU A 174 -43.54 -5.69 -5.46
C LEU A 174 -43.93 -4.51 -4.56
N THR A 175 -43.70 -3.30 -5.03
CA THR A 175 -44.08 -2.08 -4.27
C THR A 175 -45.61 -1.94 -4.16
N ARG A 176 -46.34 -2.28 -5.23
CA ARG A 176 -47.83 -2.24 -5.23
C ARG A 176 -48.44 -3.32 -4.33
N THR A 177 -47.94 -4.55 -4.40
CA THR A 177 -48.41 -5.66 -3.56
C THR A 177 -48.09 -5.45 -2.08
N ASN A 178 -46.92 -4.91 -1.75
CA ASN A 178 -46.55 -4.63 -0.36
C ASN A 178 -47.39 -3.48 0.25
N LYS A 179 -47.79 -2.49 -0.56
CA LYS A 179 -48.67 -1.40 -0.12
C LYS A 179 -50.11 -1.86 0.13
N GLY A 180 -50.61 -2.82 -0.65
CA GLY A 180 -51.91 -3.46 -0.42
C GLY A 180 -51.94 -4.35 0.84
N ARG A 181 -50.81 -4.98 1.18
CA ARG A 181 -50.67 -5.83 2.38
C ARG A 181 -50.56 -5.04 3.69
N LYS A 182 -50.20 -3.76 3.64
CA LYS A 182 -50.05 -2.87 4.81
C LYS A 182 -51.35 -2.15 5.21
N ASN A 183 -52.40 -2.24 4.38
CA ASN A 183 -53.71 -1.60 4.57
C ASN A 183 -54.84 -2.62 4.81
N LYS A 184 -54.51 -3.86 5.14
CA LYS A 184 -55.40 -4.85 5.78
C LYS A 184 -54.89 -5.11 7.19
#